data_AF-R5B817-F1
#
_entry.id   AF-R5B817-F1
#
_cell.length_a   1.000
_cell.length_b   1.000
_cell.length_c   1.000
_cell.angle_alpha   90.00
_cell.angle_beta   90.00
_cell.angle_gamma   90.00
#
_symmetry.space_group_name_H-M   'P 1'
#
loop_
_entity.id
_entity.type
_entity.pdbx_description
1 polymer ?
#
loop_
_entity_poly.entity_id
_entity_poly.type
_entity_poly.pdbx_seq_one_letter_code
_entity_poly.pdbx_strand_id
1 'polypeptide(L)'
;MRKLLSILTITAAVCATMSCTKDGGLFGKGSVKAKIVEEYMDGSNALYWGEGATFGLFNSSKANEKYRLSSGADSRNGKFKSDGGNDGATISGTVAVSPYYEGSTVTMTDGVATIRTVVPSTIHFSKAGVYDAGVCPLVAVTDKKKSDNLSFVAPLGGVSVKLTGEVVISKVEITAKGGEIINGDMMVTADNEGVISVQMSGGSSTTVIDCDGGIQLTQVAKDFVVFLPYGNYDEGFSIKVQSADGALNFIDVAGPKKITKARVLNISRQQFVLYSDINEDETERANCYMITSGGGYYFDATVKGNGQAGIHPTFKDQSATLSPAGAKLVWEEVSGLITGVSYENGKIYFACSGKDGNAVIAATDEAGNVIWSWNIWSTGKIKDLHLGEWDFMDRNLGAKSVDDHGLYFQWGRKDPFSSIIEFDSGKGEGKFHPVAGGANDDENVKNTVEYSVAHPDTYIRASSRNNDWLLEAPQRYLWGVNFEADGLAAKSSIKTIYDPCPAGYSVCTANALAAGLGAGASNQGSFITLFNGQLKIPASGFLYSGGYGWFNQEGFCGLWSCSTSWGNPENAFRLRGTDDAYDNYDRATGHPVRCVRFSK
;
A
#
# COMPACT_ATOMS: atom_id res chain seq x y z
N MET A 1 45.20 43.72 -47.96
CA MET A 1 44.93 42.72 -49.04
C MET A 1 44.57 41.42 -48.35
N ARG A 2 43.56 40.61 -48.68
CA ARG A 2 42.34 40.66 -49.54
C ARG A 2 41.31 39.76 -48.81
N LYS A 3 40.12 40.23 -48.43
CA LYS A 3 38.81 40.16 -49.15
C LYS A 3 38.22 38.74 -49.38
N LEU A 4 37.10 38.47 -48.69
CA LEU A 4 35.96 37.58 -49.03
C LEU A 4 36.28 36.05 -49.16
N LEU A 5 35.34 35.09 -49.04
CA LEU A 5 33.88 35.13 -49.23
C LEU A 5 33.14 34.14 -48.29
N SER A 6 31.89 34.50 -47.95
CA SER A 6 30.83 33.81 -47.21
C SER A 6 30.57 32.30 -47.46
N ILE A 7 29.98 31.63 -46.45
CA ILE A 7 28.64 31.01 -46.52
C ILE A 7 28.00 31.08 -45.12
N LEU A 8 26.70 31.37 -45.07
CA LEU A 8 25.92 31.59 -43.86
C LEU A 8 24.85 30.49 -43.77
N THR A 9 24.86 29.68 -42.72
CA THR A 9 23.77 28.71 -42.45
C THR A 9 23.27 28.93 -41.03
N ILE A 10 22.04 29.44 -40.92
CA ILE A 10 21.40 29.79 -39.65
C ILE A 10 20.76 28.53 -39.08
N THR A 11 21.15 28.14 -37.86
CA THR A 11 20.41 27.13 -37.08
C THR A 11 19.58 27.86 -36.02
N ALA A 12 18.26 27.63 -36.05
CA ALA A 12 17.31 28.43 -35.29
C ALA A 12 17.34 28.15 -33.78
N ALA A 13 17.69 29.16 -32.98
CA ALA A 13 17.24 29.22 -31.60
C ALA A 13 15.79 29.71 -31.59
N VAL A 14 14.83 28.81 -31.35
CA VAL A 14 13.43 29.19 -31.07
C VAL A 14 13.35 29.70 -29.62
N CYS A 15 14.03 30.82 -29.38
CA CYS A 15 13.70 31.68 -28.25
C CYS A 15 12.41 32.38 -28.66
N ALA A 16 11.28 31.89 -28.17
CA ALA A 16 9.97 32.49 -28.44
C ALA A 16 9.92 33.89 -27.81
N THR A 17 10.36 34.88 -28.57
CA THR A 17 10.07 36.28 -28.33
C THR A 17 8.55 36.42 -28.29
N MET A 18 7.97 36.49 -27.09
CA MET A 18 6.69 37.19 -26.94
C MET A 18 6.91 38.58 -27.51
N SER A 19 6.31 38.84 -28.67
CA SER A 19 6.32 40.17 -29.24
C SER A 19 5.65 41.10 -28.24
N CYS A 20 6.37 42.12 -27.78
CA CYS A 20 5.71 43.35 -27.37
C CYS A 20 5.09 43.98 -28.62
N THR A 21 3.97 43.44 -29.11
CA THR A 21 3.02 44.21 -29.91
C THR A 21 2.54 45.35 -29.03
N LYS A 22 3.07 46.55 -29.30
CA LYS A 22 2.49 47.81 -28.84
C LYS A 22 1.17 48.07 -29.59
N ASP A 23 0.20 47.20 -29.41
CA ASP A 23 -1.18 47.46 -29.82
C ASP A 23 -1.95 47.99 -28.62
N GLY A 24 -2.03 49.31 -28.58
CA GLY A 24 -2.85 50.04 -27.61
C GLY A 24 -4.33 49.93 -27.97
N GLY A 25 -4.98 48.85 -27.53
CA GLY A 25 -6.42 48.60 -27.67
C GLY A 25 -6.68 47.12 -27.95
N LEU A 26 -7.65 46.43 -27.34
CA LEU A 26 -8.73 46.88 -26.45
C LEU A 26 -8.60 46.17 -25.08
N PHE A 27 -8.32 46.92 -24.01
CA PHE A 27 -8.73 46.52 -22.66
C PHE A 27 -9.88 47.44 -22.23
N GLY A 28 -10.95 46.88 -21.65
CA GLY A 28 -12.13 47.64 -21.24
C GLY A 28 -11.80 48.78 -20.26
N LYS A 29 -12.57 49.87 -20.31
CA LYS A 29 -12.49 50.96 -19.32
C LYS A 29 -13.07 50.51 -17.97
N GLY A 30 -12.22 49.93 -17.13
CA GLY A 30 -12.56 49.54 -15.75
C GLY A 30 -11.55 48.55 -15.20
N SER A 31 -11.23 48.64 -13.91
CA SER A 31 -10.37 47.65 -13.23
C SER A 31 -11.01 47.23 -11.92
N VAL A 32 -11.28 45.94 -11.77
CA VAL A 32 -11.81 45.37 -10.52
C VAL A 32 -10.65 45.01 -9.60
N LYS A 33 -10.71 45.42 -8.34
CA LYS A 33 -9.78 44.97 -7.30
C LYS A 33 -10.33 43.71 -6.65
N ALA A 34 -9.53 42.67 -6.56
CA ALA A 34 -9.89 41.41 -5.95
C ALA A 34 -8.97 41.13 -4.75
N LYS A 35 -9.54 40.97 -3.56
CA LYS A 35 -8.82 40.60 -2.34
C LYS A 35 -9.22 39.20 -1.91
N ILE A 36 -8.25 38.31 -1.72
CA ILE A 36 -8.44 37.02 -1.03
C ILE A 36 -8.48 37.31 0.48
N VAL A 37 -9.64 37.12 1.11
CA VAL A 37 -9.91 37.54 2.50
C VAL A 37 -9.43 36.52 3.53
N GLU A 38 -9.33 35.26 3.14
CA GLU A 38 -8.93 34.16 4.03
C GLU A 38 -7.41 33.96 4.08
N GLU A 39 -6.94 33.41 5.18
CA GLU A 39 -5.59 32.89 5.40
C GLU A 39 -5.74 31.40 5.60
N TYR A 40 -5.06 30.58 4.79
CA TYR A 40 -5.44 29.17 4.56
C TYR A 40 -4.70 28.15 5.43
N MET A 41 -3.67 28.59 6.15
CA MET A 41 -2.69 27.73 6.84
C MET A 41 -2.45 28.24 8.26
N ASP A 42 -2.00 27.35 9.15
CA ASP A 42 -1.48 27.70 10.46
C ASP A 42 -0.04 28.27 10.32
N GLY A 43 0.10 29.45 9.71
CA GLY A 43 1.38 30.13 9.51
C GLY A 43 1.54 30.88 8.18
N SER A 44 2.78 30.92 7.68
CA SER A 44 3.27 31.85 6.65
C SER A 44 2.73 31.68 5.22
N ASN A 45 1.82 30.74 4.99
CA ASN A 45 1.47 30.28 3.64
C ASN A 45 0.01 30.66 3.33
N ALA A 46 -0.20 31.84 2.74
CA ALA A 46 -1.53 32.24 2.27
C ALA A 46 -1.76 31.80 0.80
N LEU A 47 -3.04 31.75 0.40
CA LEU A 47 -3.40 31.64 -1.01
C LEU A 47 -3.18 33.00 -1.70
N TYR A 48 -2.57 32.99 -2.89
CA TYR A 48 -2.21 34.19 -3.64
C TYR A 48 -2.78 34.14 -5.06
N TRP A 49 -2.95 35.30 -5.69
CA TRP A 49 -3.21 35.33 -7.13
C TRP A 49 -1.92 34.97 -7.87
N GLY A 50 -1.89 33.87 -8.61
CA GLY A 50 -0.77 33.54 -9.49
C GLY A 50 -0.77 34.33 -10.80
N GLU A 51 0.30 34.19 -11.56
CA GLU A 51 0.43 34.82 -12.88
C GLU A 51 -0.63 34.25 -13.84
N GLY A 52 -1.38 35.12 -14.50
CA GLY A 52 -2.45 34.72 -15.42
C GLY A 52 -3.78 34.32 -14.76
N ALA A 53 -3.93 34.45 -13.43
CA ALA A 53 -5.18 34.17 -12.73
C ALA A 53 -6.42 34.86 -13.36
N THR A 54 -7.57 34.18 -13.31
CA THR A 54 -8.82 34.65 -13.96
C THR A 54 -10.05 34.44 -13.09
N PHE A 55 -11.10 35.21 -13.32
CA PHE A 55 -12.43 34.93 -12.76
C PHE A 55 -13.55 35.27 -13.75
N GLY A 56 -14.73 34.69 -13.54
CA GLY A 56 -15.98 35.05 -14.19
C GLY A 56 -16.82 35.99 -13.32
N LEU A 57 -17.39 37.04 -13.91
CA LEU A 57 -18.21 38.04 -13.22
C LEU A 57 -19.68 37.97 -13.65
N PHE A 58 -20.59 37.94 -12.68
CA PHE A 58 -22.03 37.94 -12.83
C PHE A 58 -22.61 39.16 -12.12
N ASN A 59 -23.48 39.93 -12.79
CA ASN A 59 -24.19 41.04 -12.18
C ASN A 59 -25.44 41.43 -12.99
N SER A 60 -26.08 42.56 -12.65
CA SER A 60 -27.26 43.08 -13.35
C SER A 60 -27.02 43.56 -14.80
N SER A 61 -25.86 43.28 -15.38
CA SER A 61 -25.48 43.64 -16.76
C SER A 61 -24.49 42.67 -17.42
N LYS A 62 -23.96 41.67 -16.71
CA LYS A 62 -22.92 40.75 -17.19
C LYS A 62 -23.26 39.31 -16.83
N ALA A 63 -23.04 38.41 -17.78
CA ALA A 63 -23.24 36.96 -17.63
C ALA A 63 -21.91 36.23 -17.83
N ASN A 64 -21.27 35.79 -16.74
CA ASN A 64 -19.96 35.14 -16.74
C ASN A 64 -18.88 35.91 -17.56
N GLU A 65 -18.79 37.24 -17.40
CA GLU A 65 -17.77 38.03 -18.11
C GLU A 65 -16.39 37.67 -17.59
N LYS A 66 -15.43 37.41 -18.49
CA LYS A 66 -14.09 36.97 -18.12
C LYS A 66 -13.20 38.14 -17.73
N TYR A 67 -12.52 38.00 -16.60
CA TYR A 67 -11.52 38.93 -16.10
C TYR A 67 -10.17 38.23 -15.94
N ARG A 68 -9.09 38.89 -16.37
CA ARG A 68 -7.69 38.46 -16.20
C ARG A 68 -6.94 39.37 -15.23
N LEU A 69 -6.03 38.77 -14.46
CA LEU A 69 -5.11 39.50 -13.59
C LEU A 69 -4.21 40.41 -14.44
N SER A 70 -4.07 41.66 -14.03
CA SER A 70 -3.27 42.68 -14.72
C SER A 70 -2.17 43.29 -13.87
N SER A 71 -2.20 43.09 -12.54
CA SER A 71 -1.12 43.38 -11.58
C SER A 71 -1.47 42.81 -10.22
N GLY A 72 -0.46 42.50 -9.39
CA GLY A 72 -0.64 41.90 -8.07
C GLY A 72 -0.61 40.37 -8.07
N ALA A 73 0.24 39.77 -8.92
CA ALA A 73 0.64 38.37 -8.76
C ALA A 73 1.44 38.18 -7.46
N ASP A 74 1.49 36.95 -6.95
CA ASP A 74 2.12 36.55 -5.69
C ASP A 74 1.62 37.37 -4.47
N SER A 75 0.37 37.84 -4.56
CA SER A 75 -0.28 38.71 -3.58
C SER A 75 -1.73 38.34 -3.37
N ARG A 76 -2.25 38.61 -2.17
CA ARG A 76 -3.69 38.49 -1.86
C ARG A 76 -4.53 39.60 -2.50
N ASN A 77 -3.90 40.64 -3.05
CA ASN A 77 -4.57 41.80 -3.64
C ASN A 77 -4.19 41.93 -5.13
N GLY A 78 -5.10 41.54 -6.02
CA GLY A 78 -4.95 41.65 -7.47
C GLY A 78 -5.79 42.77 -8.06
N LYS A 79 -5.37 43.30 -9.21
CA LYS A 79 -6.20 44.16 -10.09
C LYS A 79 -6.47 43.42 -11.38
N PHE A 80 -7.74 43.31 -11.74
CA PHE A 80 -8.20 42.55 -12.89
C PHE A 80 -8.84 43.47 -13.94
N LYS A 81 -8.74 43.08 -15.21
CA LYS A 81 -9.37 43.76 -16.35
C LYS A 81 -10.27 42.77 -17.09
N SER A 82 -11.38 43.26 -17.64
CA SER A 82 -12.27 42.47 -18.50
C SER A 82 -11.57 42.16 -19.83
N ASP A 83 -11.70 40.91 -20.27
CA ASP A 83 -11.35 40.42 -21.61
C ASP A 83 -12.51 40.59 -22.61
N GLY A 84 -13.66 41.08 -22.15
CA GLY A 84 -14.95 41.01 -22.84
C GLY A 84 -15.80 39.81 -22.39
N GLY A 85 -17.09 39.85 -22.70
CA GLY A 85 -18.05 38.81 -22.34
C GLY A 85 -19.49 39.20 -22.67
N ASN A 86 -20.43 38.31 -22.36
CA ASN A 86 -21.84 38.49 -22.69
C ASN A 86 -22.49 39.60 -21.84
N ASP A 87 -23.06 40.59 -22.52
CA ASP A 87 -23.90 41.63 -21.91
C ASP A 87 -25.31 41.09 -21.67
N GLY A 88 -25.82 41.25 -20.44
CA GLY A 88 -27.15 40.79 -20.04
C GLY A 88 -27.35 40.80 -18.53
N ALA A 89 -28.53 41.19 -18.07
CA ALA A 89 -28.86 41.14 -16.65
C ALA A 89 -29.09 39.69 -16.20
N THR A 90 -28.26 39.17 -15.29
CA THR A 90 -28.41 37.79 -14.76
C THR A 90 -28.89 37.76 -13.32
N ILE A 91 -28.38 38.63 -12.45
CA ILE A 91 -28.67 38.61 -11.01
C ILE A 91 -28.85 40.01 -10.41
N SER A 92 -29.40 40.06 -9.19
CA SER A 92 -29.70 41.29 -8.43
C SER A 92 -28.47 41.94 -7.77
N GLY A 93 -27.44 41.17 -7.43
CA GLY A 93 -26.18 41.63 -6.85
C GLY A 93 -24.98 41.57 -7.82
N THR A 94 -23.79 41.32 -7.27
CA THR A 94 -22.56 41.01 -7.99
C THR A 94 -21.95 39.74 -7.40
N VAL A 95 -21.65 38.76 -8.25
CA VAL A 95 -20.98 37.51 -7.88
C VAL A 95 -19.78 37.29 -8.79
N ALA A 96 -18.66 36.80 -8.25
CA ALA A 96 -17.51 36.38 -9.04
C ALA A 96 -16.99 35.01 -8.64
N VAL A 97 -16.44 34.27 -9.61
CA VAL A 97 -15.96 32.89 -9.44
C VAL A 97 -14.58 32.74 -10.09
N SER A 98 -13.58 32.36 -9.31
CA SER A 98 -12.21 32.00 -9.75
C SER A 98 -12.00 30.48 -9.61
N PRO A 99 -11.18 29.83 -10.45
CA PRO A 99 -10.74 30.32 -11.76
C PRO A 99 -11.94 30.55 -12.70
N TYR A 100 -11.73 31.23 -13.83
CA TYR A 100 -12.78 31.33 -14.85
C TYR A 100 -13.12 29.95 -15.43
N TYR A 101 -14.37 29.53 -15.29
CA TYR A 101 -14.94 28.39 -15.99
C TYR A 101 -16.15 28.84 -16.81
N GLU A 102 -16.18 28.48 -18.10
CA GLU A 102 -17.22 28.92 -19.04
C GLU A 102 -18.61 28.39 -18.65
N GLY A 103 -18.68 27.15 -18.16
CA GLY A 103 -19.90 26.50 -17.70
C GLY A 103 -20.37 26.91 -16.30
N SER A 104 -19.76 27.93 -15.69
CA SER A 104 -20.22 28.46 -14.40
C SER A 104 -21.56 29.20 -14.55
N THR A 105 -22.46 28.96 -13.61
CA THR A 105 -23.77 29.62 -13.54
C THR A 105 -24.03 30.15 -12.13
N VAL A 106 -24.83 31.20 -12.03
CA VAL A 106 -25.23 31.81 -10.75
C VAL A 106 -26.71 32.12 -10.77
N THR A 107 -27.41 31.73 -9.72
CA THR A 107 -28.73 32.28 -9.36
C THR A 107 -28.60 33.03 -8.03
N MET A 108 -29.48 34.01 -7.78
CA MET A 108 -29.42 34.82 -6.56
C MET A 108 -30.83 35.12 -6.06
N THR A 109 -31.10 34.78 -4.80
CA THR A 109 -32.39 34.95 -4.12
C THR A 109 -32.13 35.59 -2.76
N ASP A 110 -32.78 36.72 -2.47
CA ASP A 110 -32.72 37.41 -1.17
C ASP A 110 -31.30 37.63 -0.59
N GLY A 111 -30.33 37.95 -1.46
CA GLY A 111 -28.92 38.19 -1.10
C GLY A 111 -28.03 36.94 -1.15
N VAL A 112 -28.62 35.75 -1.15
CA VAL A 112 -27.91 34.47 -1.22
C VAL A 112 -27.71 34.05 -2.68
N ALA A 113 -26.47 33.78 -3.05
CA ALA A 113 -26.09 33.23 -4.35
C ALA A 113 -25.95 31.70 -4.30
N THR A 114 -26.48 31.03 -5.31
CA THR A 114 -26.19 29.62 -5.61
C THR A 114 -25.35 29.57 -6.87
N ILE A 115 -24.14 29.04 -6.74
CA ILE A 115 -23.06 29.13 -7.73
C ILE A 115 -22.69 27.71 -8.18
N ARG A 116 -22.74 27.44 -9.48
CA ARG A 116 -22.13 26.24 -10.09
C ARG A 116 -20.75 26.58 -10.61
N THR A 117 -19.77 25.75 -10.29
CA THR A 117 -18.40 25.78 -10.82
C THR A 117 -17.82 24.36 -10.80
N VAL A 118 -16.51 24.20 -11.00
CA VAL A 118 -15.82 22.91 -10.97
C VAL A 118 -14.59 22.92 -10.06
N VAL A 119 -14.28 21.77 -9.48
CA VAL A 119 -12.98 21.44 -8.90
C VAL A 119 -12.27 20.49 -9.87
N PRO A 120 -11.07 20.84 -10.37
CA PRO A 120 -10.40 20.02 -11.38
C PRO A 120 -9.93 18.68 -10.79
N SER A 121 -10.05 17.60 -11.57
CA SER A 121 -9.49 16.28 -11.25
C SER A 121 -7.99 16.17 -11.51
N THR A 122 -7.42 17.11 -12.29
CA THR A 122 -5.97 17.25 -12.53
C THR A 122 -5.56 18.70 -12.32
N ILE A 123 -4.53 18.93 -11.49
CA ILE A 123 -3.96 20.23 -11.18
C ILE A 123 -2.52 20.27 -11.72
N HIS A 124 -2.18 21.32 -12.47
CA HIS A 124 -0.83 21.49 -13.03
C HIS A 124 0.07 22.30 -12.08
N PHE A 125 1.28 21.79 -11.80
CA PHE A 125 2.26 22.38 -10.90
C PHE A 125 3.67 22.41 -11.51
N SER A 126 3.99 23.48 -12.23
CA SER A 126 5.36 23.76 -12.69
C SER A 126 6.33 24.20 -11.56
N LYS A 127 5.81 24.55 -10.37
CA LYS A 127 6.59 25.00 -9.20
C LYS A 127 5.94 24.57 -7.87
N ALA A 128 6.52 23.59 -7.18
CA ALA A 128 6.05 23.20 -5.84
C ALA A 128 6.20 24.33 -4.79
N GLY A 129 5.21 24.44 -3.91
CA GLY A 129 5.16 25.45 -2.83
C GLY A 129 4.54 26.80 -3.24
N VAL A 130 3.99 26.94 -4.44
CA VAL A 130 3.22 28.13 -4.87
C VAL A 130 1.72 27.81 -4.83
N TYR A 131 0.96 28.51 -3.99
CA TYR A 131 -0.49 28.31 -3.86
C TYR A 131 -1.25 29.32 -4.73
N ASP A 132 -1.48 28.98 -5.99
CA ASP A 132 -2.25 29.80 -6.93
C ASP A 132 -3.77 29.67 -6.69
N ALA A 133 -4.46 30.81 -6.58
CA ALA A 133 -5.92 30.89 -6.67
C ALA A 133 -6.52 30.37 -8.00
N GLY A 134 -5.68 30.04 -8.98
CA GLY A 134 -6.04 29.26 -10.16
C GLY A 134 -6.34 27.77 -9.88
N VAL A 135 -5.87 27.21 -8.76
CA VAL A 135 -6.07 25.78 -8.41
C VAL A 135 -7.03 25.53 -7.24
N CYS A 136 -7.42 26.57 -6.51
CA CYS A 136 -8.49 26.55 -5.53
C CYS A 136 -9.66 27.41 -6.03
N PRO A 137 -10.86 26.85 -6.22
CA PRO A 137 -12.01 27.69 -6.54
C PRO A 137 -12.27 28.72 -5.45
N LEU A 138 -12.54 29.97 -5.83
CA LEU A 138 -12.88 31.08 -4.93
C LEU A 138 -14.16 31.76 -5.39
N VAL A 139 -14.95 32.25 -4.44
CA VAL A 139 -16.18 33.00 -4.72
C VAL A 139 -16.17 34.35 -4.02
N ALA A 140 -16.79 35.35 -4.63
CA ALA A 140 -17.08 36.63 -4.01
C ALA A 140 -18.55 36.97 -4.26
N VAL A 141 -19.29 37.38 -3.22
CA VAL A 141 -20.73 37.73 -3.31
C VAL A 141 -20.96 39.10 -2.66
N THR A 142 -21.79 39.93 -3.29
CA THR A 142 -22.17 41.25 -2.75
C THR A 142 -23.55 41.65 -3.27
N ASP A 143 -24.40 42.25 -2.43
CA ASP A 143 -25.73 42.74 -2.83
C ASP A 143 -25.69 44.00 -3.71
N LYS A 144 -24.50 44.59 -3.90
CA LYS A 144 -24.32 45.73 -4.81
C LYS A 144 -24.49 45.26 -6.24
N LYS A 145 -25.38 45.90 -6.99
CA LYS A 145 -25.61 45.67 -8.44
C LYS A 145 -24.34 45.78 -9.29
N LYS A 146 -23.33 46.53 -8.83
CA LYS A 146 -21.97 46.60 -9.37
C LYS A 146 -20.99 46.82 -8.21
N SER A 147 -19.81 46.19 -8.27
CA SER A 147 -18.70 46.47 -7.34
C SER A 147 -17.35 46.37 -8.01
N ASP A 148 -16.54 47.43 -7.87
CA ASP A 148 -15.13 47.45 -8.32
C ASP A 148 -14.16 46.87 -7.26
N ASN A 149 -14.68 46.42 -6.11
CA ASN A 149 -13.90 45.79 -5.05
C ASN A 149 -14.61 44.49 -4.64
N LEU A 150 -13.93 43.36 -4.82
CA LEU A 150 -14.45 42.02 -4.54
C LEU A 150 -13.63 41.35 -3.44
N SER A 151 -14.35 40.79 -2.48
CA SER A 151 -13.80 40.01 -1.36
C SER A 151 -13.99 38.53 -1.69
N PHE A 152 -12.92 37.87 -2.13
CA PHE A 152 -12.93 36.44 -2.42
C PHE A 152 -12.69 35.63 -1.15
N VAL A 153 -13.58 34.66 -0.94
CA VAL A 153 -13.55 33.63 0.10
C VAL A 153 -13.54 32.26 -0.58
N ALA A 154 -13.10 31.23 0.12
CA ALA A 154 -12.95 29.91 -0.42
C ALA A 154 -14.01 28.94 0.15
N PRO A 155 -14.65 28.13 -0.70
CA PRO A 155 -15.61 27.12 -0.26
C PRO A 155 -14.93 25.89 0.36
N LEU A 156 -13.67 25.61 0.02
CA LEU A 156 -13.01 24.33 0.31
C LEU A 156 -12.05 24.39 1.49
N GLY A 157 -11.71 23.22 2.03
CA GLY A 157 -10.46 23.03 2.77
C GLY A 157 -9.39 22.46 1.83
N GLY A 158 -8.38 21.80 2.38
CA GLY A 158 -7.43 21.04 1.58
C GLY A 158 -6.61 20.06 2.40
N VAL A 159 -5.82 19.25 1.69
CA VAL A 159 -4.82 18.33 2.24
C VAL A 159 -3.47 18.65 1.61
N SER A 160 -2.43 18.77 2.43
CA SER A 160 -1.06 18.92 1.97
C SER A 160 -0.21 17.72 2.39
N VAL A 161 0.61 17.23 1.46
CA VAL A 161 1.73 16.35 1.74
C VAL A 161 3.03 17.09 1.48
N LYS A 162 3.98 16.98 2.41
CA LYS A 162 5.31 17.59 2.31
C LYS A 162 6.32 16.50 1.94
N LEU A 163 6.82 16.51 0.71
CA LEU A 163 7.72 15.47 0.19
C LEU A 163 9.20 15.90 0.23
N THR A 164 10.08 14.97 0.60
CA THR A 164 11.55 15.06 0.51
C THR A 164 12.12 13.84 -0.19
N GLY A 165 13.33 13.93 -0.74
CA GLY A 165 14.00 12.83 -1.45
C GLY A 165 15.07 13.35 -2.39
N GLU A 166 15.73 12.47 -3.14
CA GLU A 166 16.75 12.84 -4.14
C GLU A 166 16.33 12.36 -5.53
N VAL A 167 15.08 12.68 -5.89
CA VAL A 167 14.41 12.23 -7.11
C VAL A 167 13.61 13.37 -7.74
N VAL A 168 13.45 13.34 -9.07
CA VAL A 168 12.50 14.22 -9.78
C VAL A 168 11.14 13.52 -9.81
N ILE A 169 10.09 14.17 -9.31
CA ILE A 169 8.72 13.64 -9.37
C ILE A 169 7.92 14.26 -10.52
N SER A 170 7.13 13.43 -11.19
CA SER A 170 6.27 13.77 -12.32
C SER A 170 4.79 13.86 -11.93
N LYS A 171 4.37 13.14 -10.89
CA LYS A 171 2.95 13.06 -10.48
C LYS A 171 2.79 12.86 -8.98
N VAL A 172 1.74 13.44 -8.40
CA VAL A 172 1.22 13.09 -7.07
C VAL A 172 -0.29 12.89 -7.19
N GLU A 173 -0.81 11.75 -6.77
CA GLU A 173 -2.25 11.47 -6.72
C GLU A 173 -2.67 11.42 -5.26
N ILE A 174 -3.75 12.13 -4.88
CA ILE A 174 -4.35 12.05 -3.55
C ILE A 174 -5.76 11.48 -3.69
N THR A 175 -6.02 10.37 -2.99
CA THR A 175 -7.29 9.64 -3.01
C THR A 175 -7.93 9.64 -1.63
N ALA A 176 -9.21 10.02 -1.55
CA ALA A 176 -10.05 9.83 -0.38
C ALA A 176 -10.50 8.36 -0.29
N LYS A 177 -10.10 7.65 0.78
CA LYS A 177 -10.24 6.19 0.86
C LYS A 177 -11.68 5.71 1.11
N GLY A 178 -12.56 6.56 1.64
CA GLY A 178 -13.99 6.25 1.80
C GLY A 178 -14.81 6.40 0.50
N GLY A 179 -14.17 6.78 -0.62
CA GLY A 179 -14.85 7.03 -1.90
C GLY A 179 -15.54 8.39 -1.97
N GLU A 180 -15.26 9.30 -1.03
CA GLU A 180 -15.83 10.64 -1.00
C GLU A 180 -15.45 11.44 -2.26
N ILE A 181 -16.41 12.08 -2.92
CA ILE A 181 -16.16 12.89 -4.12
C ILE A 181 -15.41 14.17 -3.73
N ILE A 182 -14.17 14.33 -4.19
CA ILE A 182 -13.30 15.47 -3.88
C ILE A 182 -13.07 16.43 -5.06
N ASN A 183 -13.46 16.05 -6.27
CA ASN A 183 -13.39 16.89 -7.47
C ASN A 183 -14.70 16.78 -8.30
N GLY A 184 -14.76 17.43 -9.47
CA GLY A 184 -15.92 17.42 -10.36
C GLY A 184 -16.77 18.70 -10.25
N ASP A 185 -18.07 18.58 -10.48
CA ASP A 185 -19.03 19.67 -10.33
C ASP A 185 -19.13 20.10 -8.86
N MET A 186 -19.08 21.41 -8.62
CA MET A 186 -19.25 21.99 -7.30
C MET A 186 -20.40 23.01 -7.31
N MET A 187 -21.36 22.79 -6.41
CA MET A 187 -22.38 23.77 -6.05
C MET A 187 -21.97 24.46 -4.74
N VAL A 188 -21.95 25.79 -4.75
CA VAL A 188 -21.63 26.63 -3.58
C VAL A 188 -22.81 27.54 -3.30
N THR A 189 -23.30 27.52 -2.06
CA THR A 189 -24.27 28.51 -1.56
C THR A 189 -23.51 29.53 -0.71
N ALA A 190 -23.60 30.81 -1.05
CA ALA A 190 -22.83 31.87 -0.38
C ALA A 190 -23.57 33.22 -0.39
N ASP A 191 -23.30 34.05 0.61
CA ASP A 191 -23.80 35.41 0.73
C ASP A 191 -22.65 36.41 0.96
N ASN A 192 -22.97 37.65 1.36
CA ASN A 192 -22.00 38.70 1.62
C ASN A 192 -21.14 38.47 2.89
N GLU A 193 -21.51 37.52 3.76
CA GLU A 193 -20.78 37.11 4.97
C GLU A 193 -19.85 35.92 4.66
N GLY A 194 -20.25 35.05 3.73
CA GLY A 194 -19.37 34.09 3.05
C GLY A 194 -20.05 32.82 2.55
N VAL A 195 -19.28 31.74 2.40
CA VAL A 195 -19.81 30.43 1.99
C VAL A 195 -20.59 29.77 3.13
N ILE A 196 -21.86 29.44 2.85
CA ILE A 196 -22.81 28.76 3.74
C ILE A 196 -22.69 27.23 3.59
N SER A 197 -22.68 26.72 2.36
CA SER A 197 -22.58 25.28 2.08
C SER A 197 -21.92 24.97 0.74
N VAL A 198 -21.43 23.74 0.62
CA VAL A 198 -20.80 23.18 -0.58
C VAL A 198 -21.34 21.78 -0.82
N GLN A 199 -21.59 21.43 -2.07
CA GLN A 199 -21.95 20.08 -2.51
C GLN A 199 -21.13 19.72 -3.76
N MET A 200 -20.57 18.51 -3.78
CA MET A 200 -19.84 17.95 -4.93
C MET A 200 -20.69 16.91 -5.66
N SER A 201 -20.52 16.80 -6.97
CA SER A 201 -21.11 15.72 -7.78
C SER A 201 -20.30 15.49 -9.07
N GLY A 202 -20.57 14.37 -9.75
CA GLY A 202 -20.04 14.12 -11.10
C GLY A 202 -18.52 13.93 -11.24
N GLY A 203 -17.75 13.92 -10.15
CA GLY A 203 -16.31 13.66 -10.12
C GLY A 203 -15.93 12.38 -9.40
N SER A 204 -14.67 12.30 -8.94
CA SER A 204 -14.08 11.13 -8.30
C SER A 204 -13.54 11.41 -6.89
N SER A 205 -13.10 10.35 -6.22
CA SER A 205 -12.35 10.42 -4.96
C SER A 205 -10.85 10.65 -5.13
N THR A 206 -10.33 10.78 -6.36
CA THR A 206 -8.89 10.94 -6.65
C THR A 206 -8.62 12.20 -7.45
N THR A 207 -7.78 13.10 -6.91
CA THR A 207 -7.27 14.26 -7.62
C THR A 207 -5.77 14.09 -7.91
N VAL A 208 -5.39 14.36 -9.15
CA VAL A 208 -4.02 14.32 -9.65
C VAL A 208 -3.37 15.69 -9.57
N ILE A 209 -2.12 15.74 -9.15
CA ILE A 209 -1.18 16.83 -9.35
C ILE A 209 -0.18 16.37 -10.42
N ASP A 210 -0.26 16.99 -11.59
CA ASP A 210 0.72 16.87 -12.67
C ASP A 210 1.87 17.85 -12.38
N CYS A 211 3.11 17.37 -12.37
CA CYS A 211 4.29 18.17 -12.09
C CYS A 211 4.92 18.78 -13.36
N ASP A 212 4.22 18.72 -14.50
CA ASP A 212 4.62 19.22 -15.81
C ASP A 212 6.02 18.73 -16.24
N GLY A 213 7.04 19.59 -16.21
CA GLY A 213 8.44 19.27 -16.52
C GLY A 213 9.20 18.50 -15.42
N GLY A 214 8.52 18.18 -14.32
CA GLY A 214 9.06 17.47 -13.17
C GLY A 214 9.56 18.40 -12.05
N ILE A 215 9.33 17.98 -10.80
CA ILE A 215 9.74 18.70 -9.60
C ILE A 215 10.86 17.92 -8.90
N GLN A 216 12.06 18.50 -8.84
CA GLN A 216 13.18 17.97 -8.07
C GLN A 216 12.88 18.05 -6.57
N LEU A 217 12.77 16.88 -5.91
CA LEU A 217 12.81 16.79 -4.46
C LEU A 217 14.24 16.94 -3.96
N THR A 218 14.39 17.44 -2.72
CA THR A 218 15.66 17.50 -2.00
C THR A 218 15.40 17.21 -0.52
N GLN A 219 16.41 17.42 0.34
CA GLN A 219 16.24 17.46 1.80
C GLN A 219 15.34 18.64 2.28
N VAL A 220 15.17 19.68 1.45
CA VAL A 220 14.19 20.76 1.69
C VAL A 220 12.83 20.29 1.16
N ALA A 221 11.87 20.16 2.07
CA ALA A 221 10.54 19.63 1.77
C ALA A 221 9.76 20.50 0.76
N LYS A 222 8.97 19.84 -0.08
CA LYS A 222 8.12 20.46 -1.10
C LYS A 222 6.64 20.24 -0.81
N ASP A 223 5.92 21.35 -0.84
CA ASP A 223 4.47 21.56 -0.79
C ASP A 223 3.67 20.95 -1.95
N PHE A 224 2.90 19.88 -1.75
CA PHE A 224 1.85 19.43 -2.68
C PHE A 224 0.49 19.54 -2.00
N VAL A 225 -0.51 20.15 -2.65
CA VAL A 225 -1.83 20.44 -2.07
C VAL A 225 -2.95 20.12 -3.04
N VAL A 226 -3.96 19.42 -2.54
CA VAL A 226 -5.28 19.29 -3.18
C VAL A 226 -6.28 20.08 -2.33
N PHE A 227 -7.16 20.83 -2.99
CA PHE A 227 -8.31 21.48 -2.36
C PHE A 227 -9.53 20.57 -2.52
N LEU A 228 -10.28 20.37 -1.43
CA LEU A 228 -11.37 19.40 -1.34
C LEU A 228 -12.42 19.83 -0.31
N PRO A 229 -13.63 19.25 -0.31
CA PRO A 229 -14.69 19.58 0.63
C PRO A 229 -14.23 19.52 2.09
N TYR A 230 -14.77 20.41 2.92
CA TYR A 230 -14.63 20.30 4.36
C TYR A 230 -15.58 19.23 4.90
N GLY A 231 -15.13 18.47 5.89
CA GLY A 231 -15.85 17.28 6.37
C GLY A 231 -14.96 16.34 7.18
N ASN A 232 -15.51 15.19 7.52
CA ASN A 232 -14.74 14.07 8.08
C ASN A 232 -14.45 13.07 6.95
N TYR A 233 -13.22 12.61 6.89
CA TYR A 233 -12.73 11.55 6.02
C TYR A 233 -12.33 10.40 6.94
N ASP A 234 -13.26 9.49 7.21
CA ASP A 234 -13.13 8.54 8.33
C ASP A 234 -12.11 7.44 8.05
N GLU A 235 -11.97 7.03 6.78
CA GLU A 235 -10.90 6.13 6.31
C GLU A 235 -9.56 6.86 6.13
N GLY A 236 -9.61 8.18 5.91
CA GLY A 236 -8.45 9.02 5.58
C GLY A 236 -8.09 9.01 4.09
N PHE A 237 -6.79 9.11 3.79
CA PHE A 237 -6.30 9.29 2.41
C PHE A 237 -5.22 8.27 2.05
N SER A 238 -5.08 7.96 0.76
CA SER A 238 -3.87 7.36 0.19
C SER A 238 -3.23 8.35 -0.79
N ILE A 239 -1.90 8.33 -0.86
CA ILE A 239 -1.13 9.21 -1.74
C ILE A 239 -0.15 8.35 -2.54
N LYS A 240 -0.23 8.45 -3.88
CA LYS A 240 0.69 7.81 -4.81
C LYS A 240 1.57 8.88 -5.47
N VAL A 241 2.87 8.75 -5.36
CA VAL A 241 3.85 9.65 -5.99
C VAL A 241 4.55 8.88 -7.10
N GLN A 242 4.73 9.49 -8.26
CA GLN A 242 5.48 8.92 -9.37
C GLN A 242 6.71 9.79 -9.68
N SER A 243 7.86 9.14 -9.84
CA SER A 243 9.09 9.77 -10.32
C SER A 243 9.13 9.91 -11.84
N ALA A 244 10.00 10.78 -12.36
CA ALA A 244 10.14 11.02 -13.80
C ALA A 244 10.67 9.81 -14.59
N ASP A 245 11.33 8.86 -13.92
CA ASP A 245 11.74 7.55 -14.46
C ASP A 245 10.66 6.46 -14.30
N GLY A 246 9.52 6.78 -13.67
CA GLY A 246 8.36 5.91 -13.53
C GLY A 246 8.30 5.07 -12.25
N ALA A 247 9.28 5.15 -11.35
CA ALA A 247 9.16 4.53 -10.03
C ALA A 247 8.00 5.14 -9.22
N LEU A 248 7.40 4.32 -8.35
CA LEU A 248 6.25 4.69 -7.53
C LEU A 248 6.66 4.81 -6.06
N ASN A 249 5.95 5.63 -5.30
CA ASN A 249 6.04 5.70 -3.85
C ASN A 249 4.62 5.84 -3.27
N PHE A 250 4.29 5.06 -2.23
CA PHE A 250 2.97 5.03 -1.62
C PHE A 250 3.03 5.50 -0.16
N ILE A 251 2.10 6.37 0.21
CA ILE A 251 1.95 6.94 1.55
C ILE A 251 0.50 6.71 1.99
N ASP A 252 0.30 5.96 3.07
CA ASP A 252 -1.00 5.85 3.72
C ASP A 252 -1.19 6.94 4.78
N VAL A 253 -2.38 7.53 4.80
CA VAL A 253 -2.78 8.56 5.76
C VAL A 253 -4.02 8.06 6.49
N ALA A 254 -3.82 7.18 7.46
CA ALA A 254 -4.86 6.59 8.30
C ALA A 254 -5.85 7.63 8.83
N GLY A 255 -7.15 7.35 8.74
CA GLY A 255 -8.21 8.17 9.30
C GLY A 255 -8.38 8.04 10.82
N PRO A 256 -9.40 8.71 11.40
CA PRO A 256 -10.22 9.73 10.76
C PRO A 256 -9.43 11.03 10.57
N LYS A 257 -9.73 11.78 9.50
CA LYS A 257 -9.14 13.10 9.23
C LYS A 257 -10.24 14.14 9.02
N LYS A 258 -10.18 15.24 9.79
CA LYS A 258 -11.13 16.35 9.67
C LYS A 258 -10.54 17.47 8.83
N ILE A 259 -11.21 17.78 7.72
CA ILE A 259 -10.91 18.94 6.86
C ILE A 259 -11.83 20.08 7.27
N THR A 260 -11.25 21.26 7.49
CA THR A 260 -11.99 22.46 7.90
C THR A 260 -12.01 23.46 6.74
N LYS A 261 -13.12 24.19 6.59
CA LYS A 261 -13.26 25.25 5.58
C LYS A 261 -12.10 26.26 5.69
N ALA A 262 -11.54 26.66 4.56
CA ALA A 262 -10.40 27.59 4.47
C ALA A 262 -9.17 27.15 5.32
N ARG A 263 -8.98 25.83 5.51
CA ARG A 263 -7.83 25.25 6.22
C ARG A 263 -7.26 24.06 5.45
N VAL A 264 -5.94 24.04 5.33
CA VAL A 264 -5.21 22.88 4.79
C VAL A 264 -4.70 21.99 5.93
N LEU A 265 -5.16 20.74 5.95
CA LEU A 265 -4.58 19.70 6.80
C LEU A 265 -3.16 19.38 6.29
N ASN A 266 -2.15 19.69 7.09
CA ASN A 266 -0.78 19.32 6.79
C ASN A 266 -0.51 17.89 7.29
N ILE A 267 -0.25 16.97 6.36
CA ILE A 267 0.27 15.63 6.67
C ILE A 267 1.74 15.78 7.08
N SER A 268 2.19 14.94 8.02
CA SER A 268 3.60 14.82 8.41
C SER A 268 4.51 14.70 7.19
N ARG A 269 5.71 15.30 7.25
CA ARG A 269 6.72 15.20 6.19
C ARG A 269 6.99 13.73 5.85
N GLN A 270 6.96 13.41 4.56
CA GLN A 270 7.27 12.09 4.02
C GLN A 270 8.55 12.15 3.19
N GLN A 271 9.31 11.06 3.22
CA GLN A 271 10.44 10.85 2.32
C GLN A 271 10.02 9.90 1.21
N PHE A 272 10.32 10.25 -0.04
CA PHE A 272 10.14 9.34 -1.17
C PHE A 272 11.06 8.12 -0.97
N VAL A 273 10.46 6.95 -0.86
CA VAL A 273 11.16 5.66 -0.78
C VAL A 273 11.21 5.06 -2.17
N LEU A 274 12.42 4.79 -2.66
CA LEU A 274 12.62 3.99 -3.87
C LEU A 274 12.39 2.52 -3.53
N TYR A 275 11.51 1.83 -4.28
CA TYR A 275 11.29 0.39 -4.14
C TYR A 275 12.14 -0.41 -5.14
N SER A 276 12.81 -1.48 -4.69
CA SER A 276 13.45 -2.48 -5.55
C SER A 276 12.58 -3.73 -5.71
N ASP A 277 12.80 -4.55 -6.75
CA ASP A 277 12.17 -5.88 -6.80
C ASP A 277 12.83 -6.77 -5.75
N ILE A 278 12.03 -7.42 -4.90
CA ILE A 278 12.55 -8.36 -3.90
C ILE A 278 13.13 -9.65 -4.56
N ASN A 279 12.86 -9.85 -5.85
CA ASN A 279 13.33 -10.98 -6.67
C ASN A 279 14.38 -10.56 -7.72
N GLU A 280 15.03 -9.40 -7.61
CA GLU A 280 15.93 -8.88 -8.66
C GLU A 280 17.03 -9.88 -9.05
N ASP A 281 17.56 -10.62 -8.07
CA ASP A 281 18.56 -11.70 -8.26
C ASP A 281 17.95 -13.13 -8.32
N GLU A 282 16.62 -13.28 -8.17
CA GLU A 282 15.95 -14.58 -7.99
C GLU A 282 14.91 -14.86 -9.10
N THR A 283 15.21 -15.82 -9.98
CA THR A 283 14.28 -16.25 -11.05
C THR A 283 13.09 -17.10 -10.56
N GLU A 284 13.09 -17.46 -9.28
CA GLU A 284 12.17 -18.39 -8.65
C GLU A 284 11.25 -17.63 -7.70
N ARG A 285 9.95 -17.88 -7.77
CA ARG A 285 8.96 -17.26 -6.88
C ARG A 285 8.77 -18.12 -5.63
N ALA A 286 8.33 -17.53 -4.52
CA ALA A 286 8.17 -18.23 -3.26
C ALA A 286 6.97 -17.70 -2.46
N ASN A 287 6.59 -18.42 -1.40
CA ASN A 287 5.62 -17.92 -0.42
C ASN A 287 6.28 -17.17 0.75
N CYS A 288 7.62 -17.18 0.83
CA CYS A 288 8.38 -16.37 1.79
C CYS A 288 9.46 -15.59 1.05
N TYR A 289 9.57 -14.30 1.34
CA TYR A 289 10.66 -13.45 0.85
C TYR A 289 11.55 -13.01 2.02
N MET A 290 12.87 -13.15 1.85
CA MET A 290 13.85 -12.76 2.87
C MET A 290 14.33 -11.33 2.61
N ILE A 291 14.32 -10.50 3.64
CA ILE A 291 14.80 -9.10 3.58
C ILE A 291 15.97 -8.94 4.55
N THR A 292 17.13 -8.55 4.04
CA THR A 292 18.37 -8.39 4.84
C THR A 292 18.71 -6.94 5.21
N SER A 293 17.91 -5.97 4.75
CA SER A 293 18.08 -4.54 5.05
C SER A 293 16.75 -3.80 5.08
N GLY A 294 16.69 -2.66 5.78
CA GLY A 294 15.56 -1.74 5.66
C GLY A 294 15.52 -1.09 4.28
N GLY A 295 14.33 -0.83 3.76
CA GLY A 295 14.17 -0.31 2.40
C GLY A 295 12.75 -0.42 1.86
N GLY A 296 12.56 0.06 0.63
CA GLY A 296 11.35 -0.19 -0.13
C GLY A 296 11.50 -1.44 -0.99
N TYR A 297 10.47 -2.29 -1.01
CA TYR A 297 10.41 -3.49 -1.83
C TYR A 297 9.09 -3.59 -2.61
N TYR A 298 9.13 -4.30 -3.73
CA TYR A 298 7.94 -4.80 -4.41
C TYR A 298 8.12 -6.22 -4.92
N PHE A 299 7.01 -6.90 -5.20
CA PHE A 299 7.00 -8.17 -5.93
C PHE A 299 5.76 -8.29 -6.83
N ASP A 300 5.84 -9.18 -7.80
CA ASP A 300 4.72 -9.61 -8.64
C ASP A 300 3.75 -10.49 -7.84
N ALA A 301 2.56 -9.95 -7.60
CA ALA A 301 1.49 -10.60 -6.86
C ALA A 301 0.48 -11.32 -7.77
N THR A 302 0.74 -11.41 -9.07
CA THR A 302 -0.09 -12.17 -10.03
C THR A 302 0.25 -13.67 -10.06
N VAL A 303 1.20 -14.12 -9.24
CA VAL A 303 1.73 -15.49 -9.25
C VAL A 303 1.72 -16.10 -7.84
N LYS A 304 1.08 -17.26 -7.68
CA LYS A 304 1.03 -18.07 -6.44
C LYS A 304 2.38 -18.75 -6.18
N GLY A 305 2.95 -18.59 -4.98
CA GLY A 305 4.10 -19.37 -4.49
C GLY A 305 5.19 -19.59 -5.54
N ASN A 306 5.58 -20.85 -5.78
CA ASN A 306 6.58 -21.22 -6.79
C ASN A 306 6.08 -21.20 -8.26
N GLY A 307 5.06 -20.40 -8.57
CA GLY A 307 4.49 -20.27 -9.90
C GLY A 307 4.00 -21.60 -10.49
N GLN A 308 3.93 -21.66 -11.83
CA GLN A 308 3.38 -22.83 -12.52
C GLN A 308 4.23 -24.09 -12.32
N ALA A 309 5.53 -23.96 -12.05
CA ALA A 309 6.41 -25.07 -11.70
C ALA A 309 6.04 -25.73 -10.37
N GLY A 310 5.39 -24.99 -9.46
CA GLY A 310 4.89 -25.51 -8.19
C GLY A 310 3.50 -26.15 -8.23
N ILE A 311 2.84 -26.23 -9.38
CA ILE A 311 1.51 -26.84 -9.52
C ILE A 311 1.65 -28.36 -9.64
N HIS A 312 1.05 -29.11 -8.69
CA HIS A 312 0.98 -30.56 -8.75
C HIS A 312 -0.32 -31.04 -9.43
N PRO A 313 -0.32 -32.10 -10.27
CA PRO A 313 -1.53 -32.59 -10.96
C PRO A 313 -2.69 -33.04 -10.07
N THR A 314 -2.47 -33.25 -8.76
CA THR A 314 -3.54 -33.59 -7.79
C THR A 314 -4.23 -32.38 -7.18
N PHE A 315 -3.70 -31.17 -7.38
CA PHE A 315 -4.31 -29.95 -6.85
C PHE A 315 -5.60 -29.64 -7.60
N LYS A 316 -6.62 -29.20 -6.84
CA LYS A 316 -7.90 -28.75 -7.36
C LYS A 316 -7.75 -27.49 -8.24
N ASP A 317 -6.80 -26.64 -7.88
CA ASP A 317 -6.37 -25.49 -8.66
C ASP A 317 -5.13 -25.86 -9.49
N GLN A 318 -5.24 -25.73 -10.80
CA GLN A 318 -4.16 -26.01 -11.77
C GLN A 318 -3.51 -24.73 -12.33
N SER A 319 -3.90 -23.56 -11.85
CA SER A 319 -3.38 -22.27 -12.29
C SER A 319 -2.54 -21.61 -11.19
N ALA A 320 -1.30 -21.23 -11.50
CA ALA A 320 -0.53 -20.37 -10.62
C ALA A 320 -0.92 -18.88 -10.71
N THR A 321 -1.80 -18.47 -11.64
CA THR A 321 -2.17 -17.07 -11.84
C THR A 321 -3.16 -16.57 -10.77
N LEU A 322 -3.00 -15.31 -10.38
CA LEU A 322 -3.89 -14.51 -9.54
C LEU A 322 -4.32 -13.25 -10.29
N SER A 323 -5.50 -12.73 -9.96
CA SER A 323 -5.99 -11.43 -10.43
C SER A 323 -6.32 -10.53 -9.24
N PRO A 324 -5.33 -9.93 -8.55
CA PRO A 324 -5.60 -9.05 -7.42
C PRO A 324 -6.23 -7.73 -7.87
N ALA A 325 -7.09 -7.18 -7.01
CA ALA A 325 -7.58 -5.80 -7.09
C ALA A 325 -6.99 -4.90 -5.98
N GLY A 326 -6.43 -5.49 -4.92
CA GLY A 326 -5.81 -4.76 -3.83
C GLY A 326 -4.78 -5.58 -3.05
N ALA A 327 -4.27 -5.01 -1.97
CA ALA A 327 -3.38 -5.67 -1.03
C ALA A 327 -3.49 -5.10 0.38
N LYS A 328 -3.16 -5.90 1.40
CA LYS A 328 -3.17 -5.49 2.81
C LYS A 328 -2.09 -6.19 3.65
N LEU A 329 -1.65 -5.52 4.70
CA LEU A 329 -0.95 -6.18 5.80
C LEU A 329 -1.97 -7.04 6.57
N VAL A 330 -1.66 -8.31 6.81
CA VAL A 330 -2.48 -9.21 7.63
C VAL A 330 -2.04 -9.13 9.09
N TRP A 331 -0.75 -9.33 9.34
CA TRP A 331 -0.13 -9.17 10.65
C TRP A 331 1.36 -8.83 10.53
N GLU A 332 1.94 -8.24 11.56
CA GLU A 332 3.38 -8.05 11.76
C GLU A 332 3.76 -8.41 13.20
N GLU A 333 4.93 -9.00 13.43
CA GLU A 333 5.42 -9.31 14.79
C GLU A 333 5.94 -8.07 15.53
N VAL A 334 6.50 -7.12 14.78
CA VAL A 334 7.12 -5.90 15.30
C VAL A 334 6.34 -4.73 14.72
N SER A 335 5.76 -3.88 15.57
CA SER A 335 4.96 -2.75 15.09
C SER A 335 5.78 -1.79 14.22
N GLY A 336 5.25 -1.47 13.04
CA GLY A 336 5.93 -0.70 12.01
C GLY A 336 7.09 -1.45 11.35
N LEU A 337 7.05 -2.79 11.32
CA LEU A 337 7.97 -3.58 10.50
C LEU A 337 7.67 -3.38 9.03
N ILE A 338 6.39 -3.46 8.66
CA ILE A 338 5.89 -3.24 7.30
C ILE A 338 4.95 -2.03 7.28
N THR A 339 5.16 -1.12 6.33
CA THR A 339 4.33 0.07 6.14
C THR A 339 4.08 0.33 4.66
N GLY A 340 3.04 1.12 4.36
CA GLY A 340 2.74 1.53 2.98
C GLY A 340 2.43 0.38 2.03
N VAL A 341 1.80 -0.70 2.51
CA VAL A 341 1.34 -1.80 1.66
C VAL A 341 0.37 -1.23 0.62
N SER A 342 0.66 -1.44 -0.65
CA SER A 342 -0.14 -0.92 -1.77
C SER A 342 -0.03 -1.85 -2.97
N TYR A 343 -1.06 -1.83 -3.82
CA TYR A 343 -1.13 -2.63 -5.04
C TYR A 343 -1.25 -1.72 -6.26
N GLU A 344 -0.41 -1.95 -7.27
CA GLU A 344 -0.51 -1.29 -8.57
C GLU A 344 0.02 -2.21 -9.68
N ASN A 345 -0.74 -2.35 -10.77
CA ASN A 345 -0.31 -3.03 -12.00
C ASN A 345 0.27 -4.45 -11.78
N GLY A 346 -0.42 -5.27 -10.98
CA GLY A 346 -0.01 -6.65 -10.67
C GLY A 346 1.05 -6.77 -9.57
N LYS A 347 1.62 -5.65 -9.09
CA LYS A 347 2.68 -5.65 -8.07
C LYS A 347 2.16 -5.18 -6.71
N ILE A 348 2.67 -5.82 -5.66
CA ILE A 348 2.53 -5.34 -4.27
C ILE A 348 3.80 -4.58 -3.90
N TYR A 349 3.64 -3.38 -3.37
CA TYR A 349 4.69 -2.48 -2.88
C TYR A 349 4.57 -2.33 -1.37
N PHE A 350 5.70 -2.22 -0.67
CA PHE A 350 5.74 -1.95 0.78
C PHE A 350 7.12 -1.43 1.21
N ALA A 351 7.19 -0.80 2.38
CA ALA A 351 8.45 -0.42 3.03
C ALA A 351 8.69 -1.31 4.27
N CYS A 352 9.90 -1.87 4.38
CA CYS A 352 10.37 -2.65 5.51
C CYS A 352 11.33 -1.83 6.38
N SER A 353 11.15 -1.86 7.70
CA SER A 353 12.03 -1.13 8.64
C SER A 353 13.44 -1.73 8.80
N GLY A 354 13.67 -2.98 8.36
CA GLY A 354 14.94 -3.68 8.51
C GLY A 354 15.23 -4.20 9.92
N LYS A 355 14.26 -4.18 10.84
CA LYS A 355 14.33 -4.90 12.12
C LYS A 355 14.08 -6.39 11.90
N ASP A 356 14.73 -7.26 12.67
CA ASP A 356 14.47 -8.70 12.62
C ASP A 356 13.03 -9.01 13.05
N GLY A 357 12.28 -9.71 12.18
CA GLY A 357 10.87 -10.00 12.40
C GLY A 357 10.13 -10.45 11.14
N ASN A 358 8.90 -10.90 11.34
CA ASN A 358 8.04 -11.40 10.27
C ASN A 358 6.78 -10.56 10.11
N ALA A 359 6.22 -10.58 8.91
CA ALA A 359 4.91 -10.05 8.59
C ALA A 359 4.26 -10.85 7.47
N VAL A 360 2.94 -10.92 7.43
CA VAL A 360 2.20 -11.52 6.31
C VAL A 360 1.50 -10.42 5.52
N ILE A 361 1.80 -10.34 4.23
CA ILE A 361 1.13 -9.45 3.28
C ILE A 361 0.24 -10.28 2.36
N ALA A 362 -0.97 -9.80 2.10
CA ALA A 362 -1.97 -10.46 1.28
C ALA A 362 -2.33 -9.65 0.02
N ALA A 363 -2.56 -10.36 -1.08
CA ALA A 363 -3.32 -9.89 -2.23
C ALA A 363 -4.82 -10.05 -1.96
N THR A 364 -5.64 -9.10 -2.42
CA THR A 364 -7.10 -9.13 -2.21
C THR A 364 -7.90 -9.00 -3.50
N ASP A 365 -9.14 -9.48 -3.46
CA ASP A 365 -10.18 -9.16 -4.44
C ASP A 365 -10.74 -7.72 -4.26
N GLU A 366 -11.71 -7.35 -5.10
CA GLU A 366 -12.38 -6.03 -5.06
C GLU A 366 -13.17 -5.78 -3.77
N ALA A 367 -13.55 -6.83 -3.04
CA ALA A 367 -14.25 -6.76 -1.76
C ALA A 367 -13.29 -6.77 -0.55
N GLY A 368 -11.97 -6.82 -0.77
CA GLY A 368 -10.95 -6.86 0.27
C GLY A 368 -10.73 -8.23 0.92
N ASN A 369 -11.32 -9.31 0.37
CA ASN A 369 -11.06 -10.68 0.81
C ASN A 369 -9.67 -11.12 0.35
N VAL A 370 -8.95 -11.92 1.15
CA VAL A 370 -7.64 -12.44 0.75
C VAL A 370 -7.81 -13.49 -0.35
N ILE A 371 -7.01 -13.39 -1.41
CA ILE A 371 -6.93 -14.41 -2.47
C ILE A 371 -5.58 -15.15 -2.48
N TRP A 372 -4.54 -14.54 -1.91
CA TRP A 372 -3.24 -15.15 -1.65
C TRP A 372 -2.44 -14.30 -0.64
N SER A 373 -1.41 -14.89 -0.04
CA SER A 373 -0.58 -14.23 0.97
C SER A 373 0.83 -14.81 1.02
N TRP A 374 1.78 -13.96 1.39
CA TRP A 374 3.22 -14.22 1.45
C TRP A 374 3.77 -13.79 2.82
N ASN A 375 4.73 -14.55 3.34
CA ASN A 375 5.54 -14.17 4.49
C ASN A 375 6.68 -13.24 4.05
N ILE A 376 6.88 -12.13 4.75
CA ILE A 376 8.01 -11.25 4.63
C ILE A 376 8.88 -11.45 5.88
N TRP A 377 10.00 -12.15 5.71
CA TRP A 377 10.94 -12.46 6.78
C TRP A 377 12.12 -11.48 6.73
N SER A 378 12.04 -10.44 7.54
CA SER A 378 13.16 -9.51 7.75
C SER A 378 14.14 -10.17 8.73
N THR A 379 15.36 -10.46 8.28
CA THR A 379 16.35 -11.22 9.05
C THR A 379 17.77 -11.00 8.51
N GLY A 380 18.77 -11.07 9.38
CA GLY A 380 20.16 -11.16 8.95
C GLY A 380 20.43 -12.38 8.05
N LYS A 381 21.38 -12.24 7.11
CA LYS A 381 21.70 -13.27 6.10
C LYS A 381 21.85 -14.67 6.71
N ILE A 382 20.97 -15.59 6.28
CA ILE A 382 21.02 -17.01 6.63
C ILE A 382 22.26 -17.70 6.04
N LYS A 383 22.59 -18.87 6.59
CA LYS A 383 23.68 -19.73 6.10
C LYS A 383 23.17 -21.10 5.75
N ASP A 384 23.76 -21.69 4.72
CA ASP A 384 23.63 -23.11 4.41
C ASP A 384 24.55 -23.94 5.33
N LEU A 385 24.01 -24.99 5.95
CA LEU A 385 24.72 -25.98 6.74
C LEU A 385 24.79 -27.29 5.94
N HIS A 386 25.98 -27.60 5.42
CA HIS A 386 26.27 -28.83 4.69
C HIS A 386 26.32 -30.03 5.65
N LEU A 387 25.27 -30.86 5.66
CA LEU A 387 25.03 -31.92 6.64
C LEU A 387 24.66 -33.24 5.93
N GLY A 388 25.67 -34.08 5.70
CA GLY A 388 25.51 -35.30 4.89
C GLY A 388 25.31 -34.94 3.41
N GLU A 389 24.19 -35.36 2.83
CA GLU A 389 23.79 -35.00 1.45
C GLU A 389 22.87 -33.75 1.41
N TRP A 390 22.64 -33.06 2.54
CA TRP A 390 21.63 -32.01 2.67
C TRP A 390 22.23 -30.65 3.07
N ASP A 391 21.71 -29.59 2.47
CA ASP A 391 22.06 -28.21 2.84
C ASP A 391 20.90 -27.57 3.60
N PHE A 392 20.95 -27.60 4.93
CA PHE A 392 19.92 -27.02 5.81
C PHE A 392 20.14 -25.52 6.03
N MET A 393 19.07 -24.75 6.22
CA MET A 393 19.18 -23.41 6.80
C MET A 393 19.78 -23.46 8.22
N ASP A 394 20.56 -22.44 8.60
CA ASP A 394 21.12 -22.33 9.96
C ASP A 394 20.07 -22.15 11.07
N ARG A 395 18.87 -21.64 10.74
CA ARG A 395 17.74 -21.41 11.66
C ARG A 395 16.39 -21.84 11.08
N ASN A 396 15.37 -21.95 11.93
CA ASN A 396 14.00 -22.27 11.51
C ASN A 396 13.43 -21.14 10.63
N LEU A 397 12.44 -21.48 9.80
CA LEU A 397 11.74 -20.51 8.96
C LEU A 397 11.07 -19.42 9.83
N GLY A 398 11.39 -18.17 9.54
CA GLY A 398 10.92 -17.01 10.30
C GLY A 398 11.70 -16.74 11.61
N ALA A 399 12.73 -17.52 11.94
CA ALA A 399 13.51 -17.30 13.15
C ALA A 399 14.45 -16.07 13.03
N LYS A 400 14.53 -15.27 14.09
CA LYS A 400 15.40 -14.08 14.18
C LYS A 400 16.87 -14.47 14.40
N SER A 401 17.12 -15.64 15.01
CA SER A 401 18.45 -16.22 15.22
C SER A 401 18.42 -17.75 15.19
N VAL A 402 19.58 -18.40 15.33
CA VAL A 402 19.69 -19.87 15.48
C VAL A 402 19.13 -20.41 16.80
N ASP A 403 18.87 -19.52 17.76
CA ASP A 403 18.30 -19.83 19.07
C ASP A 403 16.78 -19.57 19.13
N ASP A 404 16.22 -18.96 18.08
CA ASP A 404 14.79 -18.66 17.95
C ASP A 404 14.05 -19.80 17.25
N HIS A 405 12.86 -20.13 17.76
CA HIS A 405 12.05 -21.24 17.27
C HIS A 405 11.36 -20.93 15.93
N GLY A 406 11.23 -19.65 15.57
CA GLY A 406 10.59 -19.22 14.32
C GLY A 406 9.07 -19.35 14.36
N LEU A 407 8.46 -19.42 13.18
CA LEU A 407 7.00 -19.41 13.02
C LEU A 407 6.41 -20.82 13.04
N TYR A 408 5.14 -20.93 13.41
CA TYR A 408 4.40 -22.20 13.38
C TYR A 408 3.62 -22.31 12.06
N PHE A 409 3.51 -23.52 11.54
CA PHE A 409 2.72 -23.84 10.35
C PHE A 409 1.83 -25.05 10.64
N GLN A 410 0.62 -25.10 10.07
CA GLN A 410 -0.12 -26.36 9.94
C GLN A 410 0.37 -27.09 8.70
N TRP A 411 0.42 -28.42 8.72
CA TRP A 411 1.04 -29.18 7.63
C TRP A 411 0.37 -28.88 6.29
N GLY A 412 1.14 -28.56 5.27
CA GLY A 412 0.64 -28.28 3.92
C GLY A 412 0.10 -26.86 3.69
N ARG A 413 0.08 -25.99 4.71
CA ARG A 413 -0.19 -24.56 4.52
C ARG A 413 1.09 -23.80 4.21
N LYS A 414 1.00 -22.76 3.38
CA LYS A 414 2.08 -21.79 3.17
C LYS A 414 2.13 -20.71 4.26
N ASP A 415 1.01 -20.52 4.97
CA ASP A 415 0.77 -19.37 5.83
C ASP A 415 1.27 -19.62 7.26
N PRO A 416 2.15 -18.75 7.79
CA PRO A 416 2.63 -18.86 9.16
C PRO A 416 1.66 -18.27 10.19
N PHE A 417 1.77 -18.81 11.40
CA PHE A 417 1.27 -18.23 12.63
C PHE A 417 2.43 -17.59 13.39
N SER A 418 2.21 -16.37 13.90
CA SER A 418 3.16 -15.67 14.78
C SER A 418 3.51 -16.49 16.03
N SER A 419 4.70 -16.24 16.59
CA SER A 419 5.12 -16.89 17.84
C SER A 419 4.15 -16.60 18.98
N ILE A 420 3.90 -17.59 19.85
CA ILE A 420 2.77 -17.60 20.79
C ILE A 420 2.74 -16.35 21.70
N ILE A 421 1.57 -15.70 21.73
CA ILE A 421 1.32 -14.45 22.45
C ILE A 421 1.05 -14.76 23.93
N GLU A 422 1.96 -14.29 24.80
CA GLU A 422 1.83 -14.16 26.27
C GLU A 422 1.17 -15.33 27.02
N PHE A 423 1.97 -16.17 27.68
CA PHE A 423 1.46 -17.23 28.56
C PHE A 423 0.91 -16.70 29.88
N ASP A 424 -0.42 -16.74 30.06
CA ASP A 424 -1.02 -16.75 31.39
C ASP A 424 -0.82 -18.14 32.03
N SER A 425 0.24 -18.27 32.81
CA SER A 425 0.58 -19.48 33.57
C SER A 425 -0.48 -19.87 34.61
N GLY A 426 -1.45 -19.00 34.91
CA GLY A 426 -2.59 -19.30 35.76
C GLY A 426 -3.78 -19.95 35.04
N LYS A 427 -3.78 -19.98 33.70
CA LYS A 427 -4.92 -20.49 32.89
C LYS A 427 -4.56 -21.44 31.76
N GLY A 428 -3.32 -21.38 31.24
CA GLY A 428 -2.90 -22.23 30.12
C GLY A 428 -3.44 -21.80 28.75
N GLU A 429 -3.92 -20.56 28.63
CA GLU A 429 -4.48 -20.00 27.40
C GLU A 429 -3.79 -18.66 27.08
N GLY A 430 -3.27 -18.52 25.85
CA GLY A 430 -2.74 -17.28 25.31
C GLY A 430 -3.76 -16.58 24.41
N LYS A 431 -3.48 -15.34 23.97
CA LYS A 431 -4.31 -14.70 22.94
C LYS A 431 -4.07 -15.38 21.60
N PHE A 432 -5.06 -16.13 21.12
CA PHE A 432 -4.92 -16.91 19.90
C PHE A 432 -5.17 -16.10 18.62
N HIS A 433 -4.53 -16.58 17.56
CA HIS A 433 -5.03 -16.43 16.18
C HIS A 433 -6.52 -16.77 16.10
N PRO A 434 -7.33 -16.15 15.22
CA PRO A 434 -8.71 -16.56 15.02
C PRO A 434 -8.81 -18.06 14.75
N VAL A 435 -9.83 -18.73 15.30
CA VAL A 435 -9.98 -20.19 15.20
C VAL A 435 -11.20 -20.56 14.37
N ALA A 436 -11.03 -21.48 13.43
CA ALA A 436 -12.04 -21.99 12.52
C ALA A 436 -11.97 -23.52 12.39
N GLY A 437 -12.83 -24.14 11.57
CA GLY A 437 -12.96 -25.60 11.47
C GLY A 437 -13.40 -26.25 12.79
N GLY A 438 -13.57 -27.57 12.85
CA GLY A 438 -13.77 -28.26 14.12
C GLY A 438 -14.62 -29.51 14.10
N ALA A 439 -15.28 -29.80 15.22
CA ALA A 439 -15.84 -31.12 15.51
C ALA A 439 -17.21 -31.38 14.85
N ASN A 440 -17.83 -30.35 14.26
CA ASN A 440 -19.21 -30.38 13.80
C ASN A 440 -19.30 -30.08 12.29
N ASP A 441 -20.33 -30.60 11.63
CA ASP A 441 -20.49 -30.49 10.17
C ASP A 441 -20.62 -29.05 9.65
N ASP A 442 -21.23 -28.15 10.42
CA ASP A 442 -21.32 -26.71 10.09
C ASP A 442 -19.97 -25.99 10.22
N GLU A 443 -19.03 -26.52 11.03
CA GLU A 443 -17.67 -25.99 11.16
C GLU A 443 -16.74 -26.58 10.08
N ASN A 444 -16.94 -27.86 9.77
CA ASN A 444 -16.20 -28.65 8.78
C ASN A 444 -16.17 -28.05 7.37
N VAL A 445 -17.14 -27.19 7.01
CA VAL A 445 -17.13 -26.47 5.72
C VAL A 445 -15.92 -25.54 5.55
N LYS A 446 -15.20 -25.24 6.64
CA LYS A 446 -13.98 -24.40 6.69
C LYS A 446 -12.69 -25.23 6.63
N ASN A 447 -12.78 -26.56 6.67
CA ASN A 447 -11.63 -27.47 6.60
C ASN A 447 -11.20 -27.69 5.12
N THR A 448 -10.89 -26.61 4.41
CA THR A 448 -10.53 -26.61 2.97
C THR A 448 -9.31 -25.74 2.67
N VAL A 449 -8.64 -26.02 1.54
CA VAL A 449 -7.49 -25.21 1.09
C VAL A 449 -7.92 -23.78 0.78
N GLU A 450 -9.07 -23.57 0.14
CA GLU A 450 -9.57 -22.24 -0.18
C GLU A 450 -9.82 -21.39 1.08
N TYR A 451 -10.41 -21.99 2.12
CA TYR A 451 -10.60 -21.30 3.39
C TYR A 451 -9.25 -20.93 4.03
N SER A 452 -8.27 -21.84 3.97
CA SER A 452 -6.93 -21.59 4.51
C SER A 452 -6.16 -20.47 3.80
N VAL A 453 -6.41 -20.28 2.49
CA VAL A 453 -5.83 -19.21 1.67
C VAL A 453 -6.54 -17.87 1.91
N ALA A 454 -7.87 -17.88 2.06
CA ALA A 454 -8.66 -16.68 2.35
C ALA A 454 -8.50 -16.18 3.80
N HIS A 455 -8.04 -17.03 4.70
CA HIS A 455 -7.86 -16.75 6.13
C HIS A 455 -6.47 -17.18 6.62
N PRO A 456 -5.40 -16.51 6.17
CA PRO A 456 -4.02 -16.91 6.42
C PRO A 456 -3.57 -16.75 7.88
N ASP A 457 -4.22 -15.88 8.65
CA ASP A 457 -4.03 -15.70 10.09
C ASP A 457 -4.90 -16.65 10.93
N THR A 458 -5.84 -17.39 10.32
CA THR A 458 -6.84 -18.17 11.04
C THR A 458 -6.41 -19.63 11.15
N TYR A 459 -6.34 -20.14 12.37
CA TYR A 459 -5.98 -21.52 12.67
C TYR A 459 -7.19 -22.45 12.47
N ILE A 460 -7.02 -23.52 11.69
CA ILE A 460 -8.13 -24.43 11.34
C ILE A 460 -8.04 -25.69 12.19
N ARG A 461 -9.00 -25.92 13.09
CA ARG A 461 -9.03 -27.09 13.98
C ARG A 461 -9.18 -28.40 13.22
N ALA A 462 -8.63 -29.47 13.78
CA ALA A 462 -8.86 -30.82 13.28
C ALA A 462 -10.35 -31.16 13.26
N SER A 463 -10.79 -31.74 12.14
CA SER A 463 -12.14 -32.27 11.99
C SER A 463 -12.33 -33.56 12.79
N SER A 464 -13.50 -33.71 13.42
CA SER A 464 -13.91 -34.98 14.05
C SER A 464 -14.04 -36.15 13.08
N ARG A 465 -14.17 -35.87 11.77
CA ARG A 465 -14.40 -36.89 10.72
C ARG A 465 -13.11 -37.62 10.31
N ASN A 466 -11.97 -36.94 10.35
CA ASN A 466 -10.71 -37.47 9.82
C ASN A 466 -9.46 -37.08 10.64
N ASN A 467 -9.60 -36.33 11.74
CA ASN A 467 -8.51 -35.76 12.55
C ASN A 467 -7.50 -34.98 11.68
N ASP A 468 -8.01 -34.00 10.94
CA ASP A 468 -7.24 -33.19 9.99
C ASP A 468 -7.80 -31.77 9.85
N TRP A 469 -6.97 -30.76 9.55
CA TRP A 469 -7.48 -29.43 9.18
C TRP A 469 -8.10 -29.43 7.77
N LEU A 470 -7.76 -30.43 6.94
CA LEU A 470 -8.24 -30.54 5.57
C LEU A 470 -9.12 -31.79 5.38
N LEU A 471 -10.38 -31.58 4.98
CA LEU A 471 -11.35 -32.64 4.70
C LEU A 471 -11.39 -33.11 3.24
N GLU A 472 -10.89 -32.31 2.30
CA GLU A 472 -10.81 -32.74 0.90
C GLU A 472 -9.87 -33.95 0.76
N ALA A 473 -10.19 -34.86 -0.17
CA ALA A 473 -9.47 -36.11 -0.38
C ALA A 473 -7.94 -35.88 -0.41
N PRO A 474 -7.15 -36.73 0.28
CA PRO A 474 -5.97 -36.27 1.00
C PRO A 474 -4.95 -35.62 0.06
N GLN A 475 -4.86 -34.29 0.13
CA GLN A 475 -3.85 -33.50 -0.56
C GLN A 475 -2.50 -33.73 0.13
N ARG A 476 -1.80 -34.78 -0.29
CA ARG A 476 -0.50 -35.23 0.25
C ARG A 476 0.71 -34.58 -0.42
N TYR A 477 0.48 -33.95 -1.56
CA TYR A 477 1.51 -33.20 -2.29
C TYR A 477 1.53 -31.71 -1.95
N LEU A 478 0.84 -31.23 -0.89
CA LEU A 478 0.84 -29.80 -0.57
C LEU A 478 2.25 -29.25 -0.37
N TRP A 479 3.14 -29.94 0.36
CA TRP A 479 4.57 -29.63 0.41
C TRP A 479 5.44 -30.54 -0.48
N GLY A 480 4.82 -31.21 -1.46
CA GLY A 480 5.53 -31.82 -2.59
C GLY A 480 6.01 -33.27 -2.44
N VAL A 481 5.78 -33.97 -1.33
CA VAL A 481 6.13 -35.41 -1.19
C VAL A 481 5.00 -36.22 -0.54
N ASN A 482 4.49 -37.22 -1.26
CA ASN A 482 3.55 -38.20 -0.77
C ASN A 482 4.30 -39.49 -0.43
N PHE A 483 4.53 -39.73 0.86
CA PHE A 483 5.39 -40.83 1.32
C PHE A 483 4.88 -42.21 0.87
N GLU A 484 3.56 -42.39 0.77
CA GLU A 484 2.98 -43.66 0.30
C GLU A 484 3.21 -43.96 -1.19
N ALA A 485 3.40 -42.94 -2.03
CA ALA A 485 3.61 -43.10 -3.47
C ALA A 485 5.10 -43.04 -3.86
N ASP A 486 5.83 -42.10 -3.24
CA ASP A 486 7.19 -41.75 -3.63
C ASP A 486 8.24 -42.46 -2.75
N GLY A 487 7.83 -42.91 -1.55
CA GLY A 487 8.62 -43.70 -0.61
C GLY A 487 9.84 -42.96 -0.02
N LEU A 488 10.70 -43.73 0.67
CA LEU A 488 12.01 -43.30 1.17
C LEU A 488 12.99 -42.87 0.05
N ALA A 489 12.61 -42.96 -1.23
CA ALA A 489 13.43 -42.59 -2.38
C ALA A 489 13.38 -41.10 -2.75
N ALA A 490 12.48 -40.32 -2.16
CA ALA A 490 12.41 -38.86 -2.34
C ALA A 490 13.64 -38.17 -1.71
N LYS A 491 14.75 -38.14 -2.46
CA LYS A 491 16.00 -37.43 -2.12
C LYS A 491 15.89 -35.91 -2.30
N SER A 492 14.83 -35.42 -2.92
CA SER A 492 14.52 -34.01 -3.07
C SER A 492 13.01 -33.81 -3.02
N SER A 493 12.57 -32.82 -2.25
CA SER A 493 11.18 -32.39 -2.20
C SER A 493 10.85 -31.50 -3.41
N ILE A 494 9.65 -31.64 -3.96
CA ILE A 494 9.16 -30.71 -4.99
C ILE A 494 8.71 -29.41 -4.31
N LYS A 495 9.28 -28.26 -4.68
CA LYS A 495 8.80 -26.96 -4.19
C LYS A 495 7.49 -26.59 -4.90
N THR A 496 6.38 -26.67 -4.17
CA THR A 496 5.04 -26.44 -4.71
C THR A 496 4.57 -24.98 -4.55
N ILE A 497 3.36 -24.69 -5.02
CA ILE A 497 2.68 -23.43 -4.67
C ILE A 497 2.28 -23.32 -3.19
N TYR A 498 2.29 -24.39 -2.38
CA TYR A 498 1.98 -24.32 -0.95
C TYR A 498 3.19 -24.50 -0.02
N ASP A 499 4.38 -24.74 -0.58
CA ASP A 499 5.65 -24.76 0.17
C ASP A 499 5.93 -23.36 0.78
N PRO A 500 6.10 -23.24 2.11
CA PRO A 500 6.28 -21.96 2.80
C PRO A 500 7.70 -21.39 2.69
N CYS A 501 8.69 -22.14 2.19
CA CYS A 501 10.09 -21.74 2.24
C CYS A 501 10.41 -20.63 1.21
N PRO A 502 11.51 -19.88 1.40
CA PRO A 502 12.02 -18.94 0.41
C PRO A 502 12.46 -19.60 -0.90
N ALA A 503 12.77 -18.77 -1.90
CA ALA A 503 13.30 -19.23 -3.18
C ALA A 503 14.64 -19.97 -3.01
N GLY A 504 14.85 -21.02 -3.81
CA GLY A 504 16.01 -21.91 -3.70
C GLY A 504 16.00 -22.84 -2.48
N TYR A 505 14.91 -22.86 -1.70
CA TYR A 505 14.70 -23.74 -0.56
C TYR A 505 13.31 -24.37 -0.55
N SER A 506 13.15 -25.47 0.17
CA SER A 506 11.89 -26.18 0.37
C SER A 506 11.81 -26.79 1.77
N VAL A 507 10.62 -27.23 2.19
CA VAL A 507 10.46 -27.98 3.46
C VAL A 507 11.27 -29.28 3.38
N CYS A 508 12.04 -29.57 4.43
CA CYS A 508 12.88 -30.77 4.48
C CYS A 508 12.09 -32.08 4.40
N THR A 509 12.66 -33.11 3.78
CA THR A 509 12.07 -34.46 3.72
C THR A 509 12.21 -35.18 5.06
N ALA A 510 11.33 -36.14 5.35
CA ALA A 510 11.46 -36.96 6.55
C ALA A 510 12.82 -37.71 6.60
N ASN A 511 13.34 -38.11 5.43
CA ASN A 511 14.70 -38.64 5.22
C ASN A 511 15.83 -37.72 5.71
N ALA A 512 15.71 -36.40 5.47
CA ALA A 512 16.74 -35.44 5.86
C ALA A 512 16.86 -35.34 7.39
N LEU A 513 15.73 -35.46 8.09
CA LEU A 513 15.66 -35.53 9.54
C LEU A 513 16.12 -36.90 10.07
N ALA A 514 15.75 -38.00 9.39
CA ALA A 514 16.22 -39.35 9.69
C ALA A 514 17.75 -39.46 9.65
N ALA A 515 18.36 -38.84 8.65
CA ALA A 515 19.82 -38.77 8.53
C ALA A 515 20.45 -38.01 9.70
N GLY A 516 19.82 -36.91 10.16
CA GLY A 516 20.28 -36.13 11.30
C GLY A 516 20.21 -36.87 12.64
N LEU A 517 19.14 -37.65 12.84
CA LEU A 517 18.99 -38.59 13.96
C LEU A 517 20.06 -39.68 13.94
N GLY A 518 20.15 -40.41 12.82
CA GLY A 518 21.08 -41.53 12.66
C GLY A 518 22.55 -41.12 12.71
N ALA A 519 22.85 -39.88 12.36
CA ALA A 519 24.17 -39.27 12.52
C ALA A 519 24.48 -38.86 13.98
N GLY A 520 23.51 -38.85 14.90
CA GLY A 520 23.68 -38.56 16.32
C GLY A 520 22.84 -37.36 16.78
N ALA A 521 21.87 -37.62 17.66
CA ALA A 521 21.02 -36.62 18.30
C ALA A 521 21.36 -36.42 19.79
N SER A 522 21.03 -35.25 20.36
CA SER A 522 21.22 -34.99 21.79
C SER A 522 20.30 -33.87 22.30
N ASN A 523 19.45 -34.18 23.30
CA ASN A 523 18.61 -33.19 23.96
C ASN A 523 19.40 -32.39 25.02
N GLN A 524 19.29 -31.06 24.95
CA GLN A 524 19.97 -30.08 25.80
C GLN A 524 18.99 -29.27 26.67
N GLY A 525 17.76 -29.76 26.84
CA GLY A 525 16.68 -29.16 27.62
C GLY A 525 15.95 -28.03 26.90
N SER A 526 16.66 -26.97 26.50
CA SER A 526 16.08 -25.81 25.79
C SER A 526 16.19 -25.87 24.26
N PHE A 527 16.87 -26.90 23.75
CA PHE A 527 17.04 -27.19 22.33
C PHE A 527 17.49 -28.64 22.16
N ILE A 528 17.45 -29.13 20.93
CA ILE A 528 18.04 -30.41 20.54
C ILE A 528 19.05 -30.17 19.43
N THR A 529 20.10 -30.99 19.41
CA THR A 529 21.04 -31.02 18.29
C THR A 529 20.92 -32.31 17.49
N LEU A 530 20.93 -32.21 16.16
CA LEU A 530 21.12 -33.33 15.23
C LEU A 530 22.53 -33.27 14.61
N PHE A 531 22.93 -34.33 13.89
CA PHE A 531 24.24 -34.44 13.25
C PHE A 531 25.41 -34.16 14.21
N ASN A 532 25.49 -34.89 15.33
CA ASN A 532 26.56 -34.74 16.34
C ASN A 532 26.80 -33.30 16.83
N GLY A 533 25.74 -32.51 16.98
CA GLY A 533 25.83 -31.12 17.46
C GLY A 533 25.77 -30.05 16.36
N GLN A 534 25.85 -30.43 15.08
CA GLN A 534 25.99 -29.45 13.99
C GLN A 534 24.69 -28.71 13.62
N LEU A 535 23.51 -29.31 13.83
CA LEU A 535 22.22 -28.68 13.56
C LEU A 535 21.45 -28.45 14.87
N LYS A 536 21.27 -27.18 15.26
CA LYS A 536 20.49 -26.80 16.44
C LYS A 536 19.02 -26.56 16.09
N ILE A 537 18.11 -27.19 16.85
CA ILE A 537 16.66 -27.02 16.79
C ILE A 537 16.19 -26.51 18.17
N PRO A 538 15.82 -25.23 18.31
CA PRO A 538 15.30 -24.69 19.56
C PRO A 538 14.01 -25.37 20.02
N ALA A 539 13.80 -25.44 21.34
CA ALA A 539 12.52 -25.86 21.90
C ALA A 539 11.42 -24.86 21.50
N SER A 540 10.30 -25.39 21.02
CA SER A 540 9.19 -24.61 20.46
C SER A 540 7.88 -24.84 21.21
N GLY A 541 7.67 -26.01 21.81
CA GLY A 541 6.29 -26.48 22.01
C GLY A 541 5.55 -26.59 20.68
N PHE A 542 4.23 -26.42 20.69
CA PHE A 542 3.39 -26.57 19.50
C PHE A 542 2.00 -25.93 19.67
N LEU A 543 1.30 -25.72 18.55
CA LEU A 543 -0.14 -25.40 18.55
C LEU A 543 -0.94 -26.71 18.50
N TYR A 544 -1.89 -26.88 19.42
CA TYR A 544 -2.71 -28.08 19.53
C TYR A 544 -3.86 -28.06 18.51
N SER A 545 -4.23 -29.24 18.00
CA SER A 545 -5.23 -29.43 16.95
C SER A 545 -6.63 -28.87 17.27
N GLY A 546 -6.96 -28.76 18.57
CA GLY A 546 -8.17 -28.14 19.10
C GLY A 546 -8.19 -26.60 19.08
N GLY A 547 -7.14 -25.93 18.61
CA GLY A 547 -7.11 -24.46 18.46
C GLY A 547 -6.56 -23.69 19.65
N TYR A 548 -5.71 -24.31 20.47
CA TYR A 548 -5.03 -23.66 21.60
C TYR A 548 -3.54 -24.05 21.63
N GLY A 549 -2.69 -23.22 22.22
CA GLY A 549 -1.22 -23.42 22.24
C GLY A 549 -0.75 -24.20 23.47
N TRP A 550 0.26 -25.07 23.30
CA TRP A 550 0.96 -25.73 24.40
C TRP A 550 2.47 -25.47 24.29
N PHE A 551 2.97 -24.60 25.18
CA PHE A 551 4.40 -24.35 25.36
C PHE A 551 4.84 -24.94 26.69
N ASN A 552 5.31 -26.17 26.65
CA ASN A 552 5.90 -26.79 27.82
C ASN A 552 7.43 -26.56 27.79
N GLN A 553 7.97 -25.95 28.85
CA GLN A 553 9.40 -25.62 28.98
C GLN A 553 10.29 -26.86 29.16
N GLU A 554 9.70 -28.06 29.26
CA GLU A 554 10.36 -29.36 29.44
C GLU A 554 10.92 -29.96 28.12
N GLY A 555 11.48 -29.13 27.23
CA GLY A 555 12.25 -29.61 26.07
C GLY A 555 11.45 -30.33 24.98
N PHE A 556 10.30 -29.76 24.59
CA PHE A 556 9.58 -30.14 23.37
C PHE A 556 10.04 -29.30 22.18
N CYS A 557 10.55 -29.95 21.13
CA CYS A 557 10.61 -29.37 19.79
C CYS A 557 9.85 -30.27 18.81
N GLY A 558 9.06 -29.66 17.94
CA GLY A 558 8.52 -30.32 16.76
C GLY A 558 9.04 -29.64 15.52
N LEU A 559 9.24 -30.41 14.46
CA LEU A 559 9.67 -29.90 13.17
C LEU A 559 8.88 -30.60 12.07
N TRP A 560 8.24 -29.82 11.23
CA TRP A 560 7.54 -30.36 10.08
C TRP A 560 8.49 -30.85 8.99
N SER A 561 8.12 -31.99 8.39
CA SER A 561 8.71 -32.47 7.15
C SER A 561 7.70 -32.33 6.00
N CYS A 562 8.16 -32.40 4.76
CA CYS A 562 7.34 -32.31 3.56
C CYS A 562 6.58 -33.61 3.22
N SER A 563 6.79 -34.68 3.98
CA SER A 563 6.25 -36.03 3.73
C SER A 563 4.86 -36.20 4.36
N THR A 564 3.94 -36.95 3.72
CA THR A 564 2.70 -37.44 4.36
C THR A 564 2.29 -38.86 4.00
N SER A 565 1.67 -39.55 4.97
CA SER A 565 1.03 -40.87 4.92
C SER A 565 -0.22 -40.91 5.83
N TRP A 566 -1.08 -41.90 5.62
CA TRP A 566 -2.33 -42.19 6.34
C TRP A 566 -2.28 -43.50 7.14
N GLY A 567 -1.13 -44.18 7.17
CA GLY A 567 -0.99 -45.55 7.68
C GLY A 567 0.10 -45.80 8.71
N ASN A 568 0.88 -44.76 9.09
CA ASN A 568 2.04 -44.80 10.01
C ASN A 568 3.32 -45.45 9.41
N PRO A 569 4.52 -44.81 9.44
CA PRO A 569 4.87 -43.38 9.50
C PRO A 569 5.26 -42.85 8.08
N GLU A 570 5.85 -41.68 7.82
CA GLU A 570 6.36 -40.54 8.61
C GLU A 570 5.81 -39.21 8.05
N ASN A 571 5.35 -38.27 8.91
CA ASN A 571 4.79 -36.97 8.45
C ASN A 571 5.39 -35.76 9.20
N ALA A 572 5.40 -35.83 10.53
CA ALA A 572 6.08 -34.89 11.41
C ALA A 572 7.37 -35.52 11.94
N PHE A 573 8.33 -34.67 12.29
CA PHE A 573 9.36 -35.05 13.25
C PHE A 573 9.04 -34.44 14.61
N ARG A 574 8.76 -35.30 15.59
CA ARG A 574 8.64 -34.93 16.99
C ARG A 574 9.95 -35.25 17.69
N LEU A 575 10.33 -34.45 18.67
CA LEU A 575 11.22 -34.89 19.74
C LEU A 575 10.67 -34.45 21.10
N ARG A 576 10.71 -35.36 22.07
CA ARG A 576 10.20 -35.14 23.43
C ARG A 576 11.18 -35.67 24.45
N GLY A 577 11.84 -34.78 25.19
CA GLY A 577 12.73 -35.21 26.28
C GLY A 577 13.85 -36.13 25.77
N THR A 578 14.13 -37.22 26.48
CA THR A 578 15.19 -38.18 26.13
C THR A 578 14.85 -39.10 24.95
N ASP A 579 13.62 -39.04 24.43
CA ASP A 579 13.12 -40.03 23.49
C ASP A 579 13.11 -39.46 22.06
N ASP A 580 14.07 -39.92 21.25
CA ASP A 580 14.12 -39.63 19.82
C ASP A 580 13.14 -40.54 19.06
N ALA A 581 11.92 -40.03 18.80
CA ALA A 581 10.86 -40.82 18.19
C ALA A 581 10.04 -40.02 17.16
N TYR A 582 9.89 -40.58 15.96
CA TYR A 582 8.85 -40.17 15.01
C TYR A 582 7.46 -40.33 15.64
N ASP A 583 6.59 -39.35 15.38
CA ASP A 583 5.24 -39.36 15.93
C ASP A 583 4.23 -38.86 14.88
N ASN A 584 3.03 -39.43 14.94
CA ASN A 584 1.92 -39.06 14.06
C ASN A 584 1.13 -37.93 14.69
N TYR A 585 1.63 -36.72 14.52
CA TYR A 585 0.80 -35.55 14.70
C TYR A 585 -0.23 -35.43 13.58
N ASP A 586 -1.46 -35.09 13.98
CA ASP A 586 -2.47 -34.59 13.06
C ASP A 586 -1.94 -33.33 12.35
N ARG A 587 -2.29 -33.20 11.07
CA ARG A 587 -1.83 -32.11 10.20
C ARG A 587 -2.30 -30.73 10.67
N ALA A 588 -3.37 -30.65 11.45
CA ALA A 588 -3.88 -29.41 12.04
C ALA A 588 -3.01 -28.86 13.17
N THR A 589 -2.08 -29.64 13.74
CA THR A 589 -1.13 -29.11 14.73
C THR A 589 -0.18 -28.08 14.11
N GLY A 590 0.25 -27.10 14.93
CA GLY A 590 1.21 -26.08 14.52
C GLY A 590 2.63 -26.40 14.98
N HIS A 591 3.56 -26.58 14.05
CA HIS A 591 4.99 -26.78 14.34
C HIS A 591 5.88 -25.89 13.46
N PRO A 592 7.11 -25.57 13.91
CA PRO A 592 8.14 -24.98 13.07
C PRO A 592 8.50 -25.78 11.81
N VAL A 593 9.12 -25.08 10.86
CA VAL A 593 9.71 -25.65 9.63
C VAL A 593 11.20 -25.33 9.59
N ARG A 594 12.01 -26.29 9.14
CA ARG A 594 13.40 -26.04 8.70
C ARG A 594 13.49 -26.33 7.22
N CYS A 595 13.91 -25.34 6.45
CA CYS A 595 14.07 -25.50 5.01
C CYS A 595 15.45 -26.08 4.67
N VAL A 596 15.52 -26.78 3.54
CA VAL A 596 16.76 -27.26 2.90
C VAL A 596 16.85 -26.69 1.49
N ARG A 597 18.05 -26.61 0.91
CA ARG A 597 18.19 -26.43 -0.54
C ARG A 597 17.54 -27.63 -1.23
N PHE A 598 16.70 -27.38 -2.23
CA PHE A 598 16.27 -28.44 -3.15
C PHE A 598 17.24 -28.52 -4.34
N SER A 599 17.50 -29.74 -4.80
CA SER A 599 18.25 -29.97 -6.04
C SER A 599 17.41 -29.50 -7.24
N LYS A 600 17.99 -28.65 -8.10
CA LYS A 600 17.42 -28.30 -9.41
C LYS A 600 17.60 -29.43 -10.42
#